data_AF-A0A7V5NXH2-F1
#
_entry.id   AF-A0A7V5NXH2-F1
#
_cell.length_a   1.000
_cell.length_b   1.000
_cell.length_c   1.000
_cell.angle_alpha   90.00
_cell.angle_beta   90.00
_cell.angle_gamma   90.00
#
_symmetry.space_group_name_H-M   'P 1'
#
loop_
_entity.id
_entity.type
_entity.pdbx_description
1 polymer ?
#
loop_
_entity_poly.entity_id
_entity_poly.type
_entity_poly.pdbx_seq_one_letter_code
_entity_poly.pdbx_strand_id
1 'polypeptide(L)' 'MTVWTHIEQAIRKRILILDGAMGTMLQSYQLTGADYHGERFKNHATPLKGNNDV' A
#
# COMPACT_ATOMS: atom_id res chain seq x y z
N MET A 1 3.46 1.62 -26.44
CA MET A 1 4.20 0.65 -25.60
C MET A 1 3.45 0.51 -24.30
N THR A 2 3.06 -0.70 -23.89
CA THR A 2 2.26 -0.92 -22.68
C THR A 2 3.16 -1.23 -21.49
N VAL A 3 2.63 -1.12 -20.27
CA VAL A 3 3.33 -1.51 -19.03
C VAL A 3 3.78 -2.97 -19.08
N TRP A 4 2.94 -3.84 -19.65
CA TRP A 4 3.21 -5.28 -19.82
C TRP A 4 4.51 -5.55 -20.57
N THR A 5 4.74 -4.83 -21.67
CA THR A 5 5.96 -4.97 -22.47
C THR A 5 7.22 -4.66 -21.66
N HIS A 6 7.16 -3.73 -20.71
CA HIS A 6 8.32 -3.35 -19.90
C HIS A 6 8.68 -4.40 -18.85
N ILE A 7 7.66 -4.97 -18.19
CA ILE A 7 7.87 -6.02 -17.17
C ILE A 7 8.45 -7.27 -17.84
N GLU A 8 7.88 -7.68 -18.97
CA GLU A 8 8.36 -8.84 -19.75
C GLU A 8 9.81 -8.68 -20.24
N GLN A 9 10.19 -7.46 -20.63
CA GLN A 9 11.57 -7.17 -21.01
C GLN A 9 12.52 -7.15 -19.80
N ALA A 10 12.06 -6.63 -18.66
CA ALA A 10 12.86 -6.52 -17.46
C ALA A 10 13.14 -7.90 -16.83
N ILE A 11 12.13 -8.77 -16.77
CA ILE A 11 12.25 -10.10 -16.14
C ILE A 11 13.21 -11.02 -16.91
N ARG A 12 13.40 -10.81 -18.22
CA ARG A 12 14.37 -11.54 -19.04
C ARG A 12 15.82 -11.09 -18.80
N LYS A 13 16.05 -9.88 -18.29
CA LYS A 13 17.39 -9.28 -18.14
C LYS A 13 17.93 -9.37 -16.72
N ARG A 14 17.06 -9.49 -15.72
CA ARG A 14 17.43 -9.51 -14.30
C ARG A 14 16.33 -10.16 -13.47
N ILE A 15 16.70 -10.64 -12.30
CA ILE A 15 15.75 -11.05 -11.27
C ILE A 15 14.97 -9.80 -10.81
N LEU A 16 13.65 -9.92 -10.77
CA LEU A 16 12.77 -8.90 -10.20
C LEU A 16 12.36 -9.34 -8.80
N ILE A 17 12.30 -8.38 -7.89
CA ILE A 17 11.87 -8.59 -6.51
C ILE A 17 10.60 -7.76 -6.32
N LEU A 18 9.59 -8.38 -5.74
CA LEU A 18 8.38 -7.70 -5.29
C LEU A 18 8.59 -7.18 -3.87
N ASP A 19 7.89 -6.11 -3.53
CA ASP A 19 7.89 -5.57 -2.18
C ASP A 19 7.29 -6.57 -1.17
N GLY A 20 7.66 -6.37 0.09
CA GLY A 20 7.18 -7.21 1.19
C GLY A 20 5.78 -6.85 1.65
N ALA A 21 5.30 -7.53 2.69
CA ALA A 21 3.99 -7.30 3.28
C ALA A 21 3.89 -5.92 3.96
N MET A 22 3.37 -4.93 3.24
CA MET A 22 3.15 -3.57 3.76
C MET A 22 2.27 -3.55 5.03
N GLY A 23 1.25 -4.41 5.10
CA GLY A 23 0.35 -4.47 6.27
C GLY A 23 1.06 -4.83 7.57
N THR A 24 2.02 -5.76 7.53
CA THR A 24 2.82 -6.14 8.70
C THR A 24 3.71 -4.98 9.16
N MET A 25 4.26 -4.22 8.23
CA MET A 25 5.01 -3.00 8.54
C MET A 25 4.10 -1.97 9.20
N LEU A 26 2.88 -1.76 8.71
CA LEU A 26 1.94 -0.80 9.32
C LEU A 26 1.51 -1.19 10.74
N GLN A 27 1.39 -2.49 11.02
CA GLN A 27 1.05 -2.98 12.36
C GLN A 27 2.15 -2.66 13.39
N SER A 28 3.42 -2.59 13.00
CA SER A 28 4.52 -2.30 13.93
C SER A 28 4.51 -0.85 14.44
N TYR A 29 3.91 0.07 13.70
CA TYR A 29 3.76 1.47 14.10
C TYR A 29 2.65 1.70 15.13
N GLN A 30 1.87 0.67 15.49
CA GLN A 30 0.80 0.73 16.50
C GLN A 30 -0.21 1.87 16.29
N LEU A 31 -0.49 2.19 15.03
CA LEU A 31 -1.39 3.28 14.65
C LEU A 31 -2.79 3.09 15.26
N THR A 32 -3.31 4.19 15.78
CA THR A 32 -4.65 4.31 16.34
C THR A 32 -5.64 4.68 15.24
N GLY A 33 -6.95 4.57 15.53
CA GLY A 33 -7.99 4.96 14.56
C GLY A 33 -7.79 6.39 14.04
N ALA A 34 -7.49 7.34 14.94
CA ALA A 34 -7.28 8.74 14.58
C ALA A 34 -6.17 8.94 13.54
N ASP A 35 -5.09 8.13 13.61
CA ASP A 35 -3.97 8.22 12.68
C ASP A 35 -4.36 7.83 11.24
N TYR A 36 -5.34 6.92 11.07
CA TYR A 36 -5.86 6.55 9.76
C TYR A 36 -6.79 7.61 9.16
N HIS A 37 -7.47 8.40 10.01
CA HIS A 37 -8.36 9.46 9.53
C HIS A 37 -7.58 10.71 9.11
N GLY A 38 -6.57 11.10 9.89
CA GLY A 38 -5.82 12.33 9.68
C GLY A 38 -6.72 13.55 9.45
N GLU A 39 -6.21 14.57 8.75
CA GLU A 39 -7.00 15.76 8.43
C GLU A 39 -7.99 15.53 7.29
N ARG A 40 -7.58 14.73 6.29
CA ARG A 40 -8.37 14.49 5.07
C ARG A 40 -9.66 13.73 5.35
N PHE A 41 -9.65 12.78 6.29
CA PHE A 41 -10.77 11.91 6.57
C PHE A 41 -11.32 12.05 7.99
N LYS A 42 -11.06 13.19 8.65
CA LYS A 42 -11.51 13.46 10.02
C LYS A 42 -13.01 13.23 10.27
N ASN A 43 -13.85 13.45 9.25
CA ASN A 43 -15.31 13.31 9.32
C ASN A 43 -15.81 12.03 8.62
N HIS A 44 -14.93 11.10 8.26
CA HIS A 44 -15.33 9.87 7.58
C HIS A 44 -16.08 8.96 8.56
N ALA A 45 -17.27 8.51 8.17
CA ALA A 45 -18.21 7.85 9.07
C ALA A 45 -17.78 6.43 9.48
N THR A 46 -16.88 5.81 8.71
CA THR A 46 -16.42 4.44 8.96
C THR A 46 -14.97 4.42 9.44
N PRO A 47 -14.59 3.45 10.29
CA PRO A 47 -13.19 3.26 10.67
C PRO A 47 -12.32 2.93 9.44
N LEU A 48 -11.20 3.63 9.30
CA LEU A 48 -10.28 3.45 8.17
C LEU A 48 -9.14 2.45 8.42
N LYS A 49 -8.97 2.00 9.67
CA LYS A 49 -7.92 1.03 10.02
C LYS A 49 -8.11 -0.26 9.23
N GLY A 50 -7.10 -0.60 8.41
CA GLY A 50 -7.11 -1.80 7.57
C GLY A 50 -7.83 -1.64 6.22
N ASN A 51 -8.39 -0.46 5.93
CA ASN A 51 -8.98 -0.14 4.65
C ASN A 51 -8.03 0.74 3.83
N ASN A 52 -7.22 0.12 2.98
CA ASN A 52 -6.20 0.81 2.19
C ASN A 52 -6.71 1.36 0.85
N ASP A 53 -7.98 1.11 0.52
CA ASP A 53 -8.58 1.47 -0.77
C ASP A 53 -9.44 2.75 -0.69
N VAL A 54 -9.38 3.47 0.44
CA VAL A 54 -10.14 4.72 0.73
C VAL A 54 -9.43 5.99 0.25
#